data_AF-A0A954SDB7-F1
#
_entry.id   AF-A0A954SDB7-F1
#
_cell.length_a   1.000
_cell.length_b   1.000
_cell.length_c   1.000
_cell.angle_alpha   90.00
_cell.angle_beta   90.00
_cell.angle_gamma   90.00
#
_symmetry.space_group_name_H-M   'P 1'
#
loop_
_entity.id
_entity.type
_entity.pdbx_description
1 polymer ?
#
loop_
_entity_poly.entity_id
_entity_poly.type
_entity_poly.pdbx_seq_one_letter_code
_entity_poly.pdbx_strand_id
1 'polypeptide(L)'
;VTGVLSVSDVDDGENVFVPQTGTVGTYGSFDIDAGGNWTYTLNNSSVQNLNAGDTVSDSFSVASVDGTAGEMVVVTINGVNDAATVGGTLTGSTDEDAVALVTGVLSVSDVDDGENVFVPQSGIAGTYGTFDIDSSGNWTYTLDNGSVQNLNAGDVVSDSFSVASVDGTASEPVVITINGLNDTATISGVSTGSTDEDSAVAVAGTLSVSDVDDGENVFVPQTG
;
A
#
# COMPACT_ATOMS: atom_id res chain seq x y z
N VAL A 1 13.04 -24.29 -22.05
CA VAL A 1 14.44 -24.71 -21.78
C VAL A 1 14.82 -25.79 -22.78
N THR A 2 16.08 -25.87 -23.19
CA THR A 2 16.56 -26.91 -24.12
C THR A 2 17.83 -27.57 -23.58
N GLY A 3 18.11 -28.79 -24.00
CA GLY A 3 19.38 -29.46 -23.70
C GLY A 3 19.62 -30.64 -24.63
N VAL A 4 20.73 -31.33 -24.41
CA VAL A 4 21.12 -32.52 -25.18
C VAL A 4 21.57 -33.59 -24.20
N LEU A 5 21.02 -34.80 -24.36
CA LEU A 5 21.50 -36.01 -23.71
C LEU A 5 22.26 -36.87 -24.71
N SER A 6 23.18 -37.69 -24.23
CA SER A 6 23.93 -38.64 -25.04
C SER A 6 23.72 -40.05 -24.53
N VAL A 7 23.58 -41.00 -25.43
CA VAL A 7 23.56 -42.44 -25.14
C VAL A 7 24.61 -43.13 -26.00
N SER A 8 25.20 -44.21 -25.48
CA SER A 8 26.17 -45.04 -26.19
C SER A 8 25.89 -46.51 -25.92
N ASP A 9 25.94 -47.29 -26.99
CA ASP A 9 25.76 -48.71 -27.09
C ASP A 9 26.82 -49.29 -28.04
N VAL A 10 27.15 -50.57 -27.85
CA VAL A 10 28.08 -51.32 -28.71
C VAL A 10 27.38 -51.92 -29.94
N ASP A 11 26.06 -52.05 -29.89
CA ASP A 11 25.22 -52.58 -30.95
C ASP A 11 24.87 -51.48 -31.98
N ASP A 12 24.90 -51.86 -33.26
CA ASP A 12 24.75 -50.90 -34.37
C ASP A 12 23.32 -50.35 -34.44
N GLY A 13 23.20 -49.02 -34.39
CA GLY A 13 21.91 -48.33 -34.45
C GLY A 13 21.22 -48.09 -33.10
N GLU A 14 21.83 -48.48 -31.98
CA GLU A 14 21.22 -48.37 -30.63
C GLU A 14 21.66 -47.11 -29.85
N ASN A 15 22.48 -46.26 -30.46
CA ASN A 15 22.88 -44.93 -29.95
C ASN A 15 21.77 -43.86 -30.08
N VAL A 16 20.52 -44.20 -29.77
CA VAL A 16 19.37 -43.31 -29.93
C VAL A 16 18.38 -43.42 -28.76
N PHE A 17 17.72 -42.32 -28.45
CA PHE A 17 16.65 -42.27 -27.46
C PHE A 17 15.29 -42.64 -28.06
N VAL A 18 14.37 -43.11 -27.21
CA VAL A 18 12.94 -43.19 -27.57
C VAL A 18 12.38 -41.76 -27.68
N PRO A 19 11.96 -41.30 -28.87
CA PRO A 19 11.45 -39.95 -29.02
C PRO A 19 10.16 -39.73 -28.22
N GLN A 20 10.03 -38.55 -27.66
CA GLN A 20 8.80 -38.09 -27.01
C GLN A 20 8.39 -36.76 -27.60
N THR A 21 7.09 -36.59 -27.81
CA THR A 21 6.53 -35.35 -28.36
C THR A 21 5.35 -34.89 -27.53
N GLY A 22 5.45 -33.69 -26.96
CA GLY A 22 4.41 -33.08 -26.14
C GLY A 22 4.04 -33.88 -24.90
N THR A 23 4.99 -34.60 -24.29
CA THR A 23 4.74 -35.30 -23.02
C THR A 23 4.31 -34.29 -21.98
N VAL A 24 3.07 -34.39 -21.49
CA VAL A 24 2.49 -33.43 -20.55
C VAL A 24 3.06 -33.66 -19.16
N GLY A 25 3.69 -32.62 -18.61
CA GLY A 25 4.04 -32.50 -17.20
C GLY A 25 2.95 -31.78 -16.41
N THR A 26 3.23 -31.50 -15.14
CA THR A 26 2.34 -30.70 -14.29
C THR A 26 2.33 -29.23 -14.72
N TYR A 27 3.49 -28.68 -15.09
CA TYR A 27 3.68 -27.25 -15.33
C TYR A 27 3.99 -26.91 -16.80
N GLY A 28 4.16 -27.92 -17.65
CA GLY A 28 4.52 -27.70 -19.05
C GLY A 28 4.50 -28.98 -19.89
N SER A 29 5.20 -28.95 -21.02
CA SER A 29 5.34 -30.09 -21.93
C SER A 29 6.80 -30.34 -22.30
N PHE A 30 7.12 -31.61 -22.54
CA PHE A 30 8.46 -32.08 -22.86
C PHE A 30 8.50 -32.81 -24.21
N ASP A 31 9.56 -32.53 -24.97
CA ASP A 31 9.90 -33.20 -26.22
C ASP A 31 11.36 -33.67 -26.13
N ILE A 32 11.66 -34.84 -26.69
CA ILE A 32 13.04 -35.31 -26.95
C ILE A 32 13.08 -36.03 -28.29
N ASP A 33 14.06 -35.72 -29.12
CA ASP A 33 14.28 -36.43 -30.39
C ASP A 33 15.19 -37.66 -30.21
N ALA A 34 15.32 -38.47 -31.27
CA ALA A 34 16.16 -39.66 -31.25
C ALA A 34 17.65 -39.35 -31.01
N GLY A 35 18.10 -38.13 -31.32
CA GLY A 35 19.46 -37.65 -31.09
C GLY A 35 19.69 -37.11 -29.68
N GLY A 36 18.67 -37.14 -28.81
CA GLY A 36 18.75 -36.68 -27.43
C GLY A 36 18.57 -35.17 -27.26
N ASN A 37 18.25 -34.42 -28.32
CA ASN A 37 17.91 -33.00 -28.19
C ASN A 37 16.53 -32.91 -27.57
N TRP A 38 16.44 -32.27 -26.41
CA TRP A 38 15.18 -32.11 -25.71
C TRP A 38 14.80 -30.64 -25.53
N THR A 39 13.50 -30.41 -25.47
CA THR A 39 12.90 -29.12 -25.19
C THR A 39 11.81 -29.25 -24.14
N TYR A 40 11.78 -28.31 -23.20
CA TYR A 40 10.69 -28.13 -22.25
C TYR A 40 10.02 -26.78 -22.49
N THR A 41 8.72 -26.79 -22.67
CA THR A 41 7.87 -25.60 -22.83
C THR A 41 7.01 -25.43 -21.60
N LEU A 42 7.25 -24.36 -20.84
CA LEU A 42 6.47 -24.03 -19.64
C LEU A 42 5.08 -23.50 -20.03
N ASN A 43 4.04 -23.96 -19.34
CA ASN A 43 2.77 -23.24 -19.28
C ASN A 43 2.87 -22.14 -18.22
N ASN A 44 3.25 -20.93 -18.62
CA ASN A 44 3.53 -19.83 -17.66
C ASN A 44 2.33 -19.55 -16.74
N SER A 45 1.11 -19.62 -17.25
CA SER A 45 -0.10 -19.33 -16.48
C SER A 45 -0.34 -20.25 -15.28
N SER A 46 0.27 -21.45 -15.24
CA SER A 46 0.11 -22.39 -14.12
C SER A 46 1.09 -22.17 -12.97
N VAL A 47 1.97 -21.18 -13.07
CA VAL A 47 3.03 -20.93 -12.08
C VAL A 47 3.18 -19.45 -11.71
N GLN A 48 2.23 -18.59 -12.08
CA GLN A 48 2.24 -17.16 -11.74
C GLN A 48 2.01 -16.89 -10.25
N ASN A 49 1.61 -17.89 -9.49
CA ASN A 49 1.39 -17.79 -8.05
C ASN A 49 2.64 -18.08 -7.21
N LEU A 50 3.79 -18.38 -7.86
CA LEU A 50 5.03 -18.74 -7.18
C LEU A 50 5.82 -17.50 -6.79
N ASN A 51 5.93 -17.28 -5.49
CA ASN A 51 6.71 -16.18 -4.94
C ASN A 51 8.20 -16.29 -5.30
N ALA A 52 8.93 -15.18 -5.18
CA ALA A 52 10.38 -15.22 -5.31
C ALA A 52 11.03 -16.20 -4.31
N GLY A 53 11.76 -17.19 -4.83
CA GLY A 53 12.42 -18.22 -4.03
C GLY A 53 11.61 -19.52 -3.89
N ASP A 54 10.34 -19.52 -4.28
CA ASP A 54 9.59 -20.77 -4.43
C ASP A 54 10.11 -21.57 -5.62
N THR A 55 10.04 -22.89 -5.51
CA THR A 55 10.45 -23.79 -6.59
C THR A 55 9.47 -24.93 -6.74
N VAL A 56 9.12 -25.23 -7.98
CA VAL A 56 8.40 -26.45 -8.36
C VAL A 56 9.19 -27.18 -9.44
N SER A 57 8.83 -28.41 -9.78
CA SER A 57 9.54 -29.16 -10.81
C SER A 57 8.65 -30.12 -11.57
N ASP A 58 8.99 -30.31 -12.85
CA ASP A 58 8.53 -31.45 -13.64
C ASP A 58 9.67 -32.46 -13.80
N SER A 59 9.33 -33.73 -13.99
CA SER A 59 10.30 -34.81 -14.17
C SER A 59 9.85 -35.77 -15.26
N PHE A 60 10.72 -36.01 -16.24
CA PHE A 60 10.43 -36.85 -17.41
C PHE A 60 11.42 -38.00 -17.49
N SER A 61 10.90 -39.22 -17.53
CA SER A 61 11.71 -40.42 -17.74
C SER A 61 12.05 -40.55 -19.23
N VAL A 62 13.34 -40.67 -19.55
CA VAL A 62 13.83 -40.93 -20.91
C VAL A 62 14.60 -42.23 -20.92
N ALA A 63 14.60 -42.93 -22.05
CA ALA A 63 15.26 -44.22 -22.20
C ALA A 63 15.91 -44.37 -23.59
N SER A 64 16.95 -45.19 -23.66
CA SER A 64 17.49 -45.70 -24.92
C SER A 64 16.45 -46.59 -25.63
N VAL A 65 16.57 -46.73 -26.95
CA VAL A 65 15.60 -47.50 -27.75
C VAL A 65 15.55 -48.99 -27.38
N ASP A 66 16.68 -49.55 -26.95
CA ASP A 66 16.83 -50.93 -26.48
C ASP A 66 16.37 -51.13 -25.02
N GLY A 67 16.10 -50.02 -24.31
CA GLY A 67 15.60 -49.98 -22.95
C GLY A 67 16.64 -50.30 -21.87
N THR A 68 17.92 -50.44 -22.21
CA THR A 68 18.97 -50.79 -21.25
C THR A 68 19.48 -49.58 -20.44
N ALA A 69 19.35 -48.37 -20.98
CA ALA A 69 19.69 -47.12 -20.31
C ALA A 69 18.45 -46.22 -20.12
N GLY A 70 18.40 -45.51 -18.99
CA GLY A 70 17.36 -44.52 -18.73
C GLY A 70 17.78 -43.51 -17.68
N GLU A 71 17.22 -42.31 -17.76
CA GLU A 71 17.53 -41.17 -16.89
C GLU A 71 16.28 -40.32 -16.65
N MET A 72 16.29 -39.52 -15.59
CA MET A 72 15.25 -38.52 -15.33
C MET A 72 15.73 -37.12 -15.73
N VAL A 73 15.05 -36.51 -16.69
CA VAL A 73 15.18 -35.07 -16.94
C VAL A 73 14.32 -34.34 -15.92
N VAL A 74 14.96 -33.62 -15.00
CA VAL A 74 14.28 -32.77 -14.01
C VAL A 74 14.37 -31.32 -14.45
N VAL A 75 13.21 -30.68 -14.62
CA VAL A 75 13.11 -29.25 -14.93
C VAL A 75 12.60 -28.55 -13.68
N THR A 76 13.45 -27.73 -13.06
CA THR A 76 13.08 -26.88 -11.93
C THR A 76 12.59 -25.52 -12.43
N ILE A 77 11.42 -25.12 -11.98
CA ILE A 77 10.80 -23.82 -12.23
C ILE A 77 10.97 -23.00 -10.95
N ASN A 78 11.62 -21.85 -11.05
CA ASN A 78 11.80 -20.93 -9.93
C ASN A 78 10.77 -19.81 -10.06
N GLY A 79 10.07 -19.52 -8.96
CA GLY A 79 9.17 -18.37 -8.86
C GLY A 79 9.94 -17.05 -8.92
N VAL A 80 9.24 -16.02 -9.38
CA VAL A 80 9.70 -14.64 -9.44
C VAL A 80 8.60 -13.77 -8.85
N ASN A 81 8.97 -12.72 -8.12
CA ASN A 81 7.98 -11.78 -7.59
C ASN A 81 7.31 -11.03 -8.74
N ASP A 82 5.99 -11.08 -8.78
CA ASP A 82 5.15 -10.20 -9.57
C ASP A 82 4.81 -8.96 -8.73
N ALA A 83 4.68 -7.79 -9.35
CA ALA A 83 4.46 -6.56 -8.59
C ALA A 83 2.99 -6.39 -8.22
N ALA A 84 2.72 -6.13 -6.95
CA ALA A 84 1.42 -5.74 -6.44
C ALA A 84 0.90 -4.45 -7.13
N THR A 85 -0.41 -4.28 -7.07
CA THR A 85 -1.09 -3.03 -7.45
C THR A 85 -1.99 -2.59 -6.31
N VAL A 86 -2.03 -1.28 -6.04
CA VAL A 86 -2.83 -0.68 -4.96
C VAL A 86 -3.87 0.27 -5.55
N GLY A 87 -5.05 0.31 -4.92
CA GLY A 87 -6.15 1.20 -5.27
C GLY A 87 -7.10 1.44 -4.08
N GLY A 88 -8.32 1.89 -4.37
CA GLY A 88 -9.33 2.20 -3.36
C GLY A 88 -9.28 3.66 -2.87
N THR A 89 -9.65 3.90 -1.62
CA THR A 89 -9.78 5.24 -1.05
C THR A 89 -8.46 5.75 -0.48
N LEU A 90 -7.69 6.47 -1.28
CA LEU A 90 -6.39 7.08 -0.92
C LEU A 90 -6.51 8.47 -0.26
N THR A 91 -7.72 9.00 -0.10
CA THR A 91 -7.94 10.35 0.43
C THR A 91 -9.04 10.36 1.49
N GLY A 92 -8.84 11.14 2.54
CA GLY A 92 -9.85 11.46 3.53
C GLY A 92 -9.93 12.97 3.79
N SER A 93 -11.01 13.42 4.40
CA SER A 93 -11.15 14.80 4.85
C SER A 93 -11.87 14.83 6.19
N THR A 94 -11.47 15.75 7.04
CA THR A 94 -12.18 16.12 8.27
C THR A 94 -12.12 17.63 8.43
N ASP A 95 -13.01 18.15 9.25
CA ASP A 95 -12.91 19.52 9.72
C ASP A 95 -12.28 19.50 11.12
N GLU A 96 -11.73 20.63 11.51
CA GLU A 96 -11.49 20.96 12.91
C GLU A 96 -12.77 20.77 13.75
N ASP A 97 -12.61 20.46 15.03
CA ASP A 97 -13.65 20.10 16.00
C ASP A 97 -14.43 18.81 15.69
N ALA A 98 -14.13 18.16 14.57
CA ALA A 98 -14.73 16.88 14.26
C ALA A 98 -14.28 15.81 15.26
N VAL A 99 -15.27 15.13 15.83
CA VAL A 99 -15.06 14.00 16.75
C VAL A 99 -15.13 12.63 16.05
N ALA A 100 -15.51 12.62 14.77
CA ALA A 100 -15.68 11.41 13.99
C ALA A 100 -14.34 10.95 13.42
N LEU A 101 -14.12 9.63 13.41
CA LEU A 101 -13.02 9.01 12.70
C LEU A 101 -13.18 9.22 11.19
N VAL A 102 -12.07 9.54 10.51
CA VAL A 102 -12.01 9.42 9.05
C VAL A 102 -11.67 7.98 8.73
N THR A 103 -12.38 7.37 7.79
CA THR A 103 -12.21 5.95 7.45
C THR A 103 -12.20 5.74 5.95
N GLY A 104 -11.54 4.68 5.50
CA GLY A 104 -11.59 4.25 4.12
C GLY A 104 -11.09 2.82 3.97
N VAL A 105 -11.17 2.33 2.73
CA VAL A 105 -10.73 0.97 2.38
C VAL A 105 -9.87 1.07 1.14
N LEU A 106 -8.64 0.55 1.25
CA LEU A 106 -7.75 0.31 0.12
C LEU A 106 -7.94 -1.11 -0.40
N SER A 107 -7.57 -1.31 -1.65
CA SER A 107 -7.46 -2.62 -2.28
C SER A 107 -6.02 -2.87 -2.70
N VAL A 108 -5.55 -4.09 -2.51
CA VAL A 108 -4.29 -4.57 -3.07
C VAL A 108 -4.57 -5.81 -3.92
N SER A 109 -3.86 -5.92 -5.05
CA SER A 109 -3.91 -7.10 -5.92
C SER A 109 -2.51 -7.53 -6.27
N ASP A 110 -2.23 -8.81 -6.04
CA ASP A 110 -1.02 -9.53 -6.37
C ASP A 110 -1.39 -10.94 -6.87
N VAL A 111 -0.64 -11.47 -7.82
CA VAL A 111 -0.84 -12.82 -8.34
C VAL A 111 -0.11 -13.86 -7.50
N ASP A 112 0.90 -13.44 -6.74
CA ASP A 112 1.69 -14.26 -5.85
C ASP A 112 0.87 -14.75 -4.64
N ASP A 113 1.06 -16.02 -4.27
CA ASP A 113 0.23 -16.70 -3.28
C ASP A 113 0.38 -16.06 -1.88
N GLY A 114 -0.66 -15.37 -1.44
CA GLY A 114 -0.73 -14.76 -0.11
C GLY A 114 -0.26 -13.32 -0.04
N GLU A 115 0.13 -12.71 -1.17
CA GLU A 115 0.67 -11.34 -1.21
C GLU A 115 -0.41 -10.26 -1.47
N ASN A 116 -1.67 -10.67 -1.57
CA ASN A 116 -2.87 -9.84 -1.62
C ASN A 116 -3.23 -9.14 -0.29
N VAL A 117 -2.24 -8.63 0.43
CA VAL A 117 -2.42 -7.98 1.74
C VAL A 117 -1.49 -6.78 1.93
N PHE A 118 -1.92 -5.82 2.74
CA PHE A 118 -1.08 -4.69 3.16
C PHE A 118 -0.21 -5.04 4.36
N VAL A 119 0.90 -4.32 4.53
CA VAL A 119 1.63 -4.26 5.80
C VAL A 119 0.76 -3.51 6.82
N PRO A 120 0.28 -4.14 7.90
CA PRO A 120 -0.54 -3.47 8.90
C PRO A 120 0.25 -2.38 9.63
N GLN A 121 -0.42 -1.27 9.92
CA GLN A 121 0.14 -0.18 10.70
C GLN A 121 -0.84 0.18 11.82
N SER A 122 -0.33 0.51 12.99
CA SER A 122 -1.18 0.95 14.10
C SER A 122 -0.58 2.11 14.87
N GLY A 123 -1.40 3.11 15.14
CA GLY A 123 -1.03 4.31 15.89
C GLY A 123 0.11 5.10 15.26
N ILE A 124 0.19 5.14 13.92
CA ILE A 124 1.23 5.93 13.23
C ILE A 124 0.92 7.40 13.43
N ALA A 125 1.79 8.11 14.15
CA ALA A 125 1.65 9.54 14.38
C ALA A 125 1.92 10.33 13.10
N GLY A 126 0.94 11.13 12.71
CA GLY A 126 1.10 12.24 11.78
C GLY A 126 1.41 13.55 12.53
N THR A 127 1.27 14.66 11.82
CA THR A 127 1.40 16.00 12.40
C THR A 127 0.15 16.40 13.17
N TYR A 128 -1.03 16.02 12.65
CA TYR A 128 -2.33 16.48 13.13
C TYR A 128 -3.20 15.34 13.70
N GLY A 129 -2.73 14.09 13.64
CA GLY A 129 -3.49 12.96 14.13
C GLY A 129 -2.73 11.64 14.08
N THR A 130 -3.47 10.53 14.19
CA THR A 130 -2.93 9.17 14.18
C THR A 130 -3.64 8.28 13.16
N PHE A 131 -2.87 7.42 12.49
CA PHE A 131 -3.33 6.54 11.42
C PHE A 131 -3.15 5.05 11.76
N ASP A 132 -4.12 4.24 11.36
CA ASP A 132 -4.09 2.79 11.43
C ASP A 132 -4.55 2.21 10.08
N ILE A 133 -3.98 1.07 9.67
CA ILE A 133 -4.47 0.26 8.54
C ILE A 133 -4.29 -1.23 8.87
N ASP A 134 -5.31 -2.04 8.61
CA ASP A 134 -5.22 -3.49 8.74
C ASP A 134 -4.69 -4.17 7.46
N SER A 135 -4.42 -5.48 7.53
CA SER A 135 -3.93 -6.25 6.38
C SER A 135 -4.92 -6.32 5.23
N SER A 136 -6.20 -6.06 5.47
CA SER A 136 -7.26 -6.05 4.46
C SER A 136 -7.46 -4.68 3.82
N GLY A 137 -6.69 -3.67 4.25
CA GLY A 137 -6.73 -2.31 3.71
C GLY A 137 -7.77 -1.41 4.38
N ASN A 138 -8.44 -1.84 5.46
CA ASN A 138 -9.32 -0.94 6.21
C ASN A 138 -8.45 0.01 7.02
N TRP A 139 -8.57 1.31 6.77
CA TRP A 139 -7.80 2.32 7.48
C TRP A 139 -8.69 3.30 8.23
N THR A 140 -8.11 3.85 9.30
CA THR A 140 -8.73 4.88 10.13
C THR A 140 -7.73 5.98 10.43
N TYR A 141 -8.22 7.21 10.50
CA TYR A 141 -7.48 8.37 10.98
C TYR A 141 -8.26 9.05 12.10
N THR A 142 -7.56 9.36 13.19
CA THR A 142 -8.07 10.10 14.35
C THR A 142 -7.38 11.46 14.40
N LEU A 143 -8.15 12.54 14.31
CA LEU A 143 -7.65 13.90 14.48
C LEU A 143 -7.27 14.16 15.95
N ASP A 144 -6.09 14.73 16.19
CA ASP A 144 -5.76 15.39 17.45
C ASP A 144 -6.25 16.84 17.37
N ASN A 145 -7.49 17.08 17.83
CA ASN A 145 -8.12 18.39 17.68
C ASN A 145 -7.25 19.52 18.27
N GLY A 146 -6.58 19.28 19.40
CA GLY A 146 -5.75 20.30 20.05
C GLY A 146 -4.57 20.77 19.19
N SER A 147 -4.19 20.01 18.16
CA SER A 147 -3.11 20.36 17.23
C SER A 147 -3.56 21.29 16.09
N VAL A 148 -4.86 21.50 15.92
CA VAL A 148 -5.45 22.28 14.82
C VAL A 148 -6.35 23.43 15.28
N GLN A 149 -6.49 23.67 16.58
CA GLN A 149 -7.32 24.75 17.15
C GLN A 149 -6.93 26.18 16.76
N ASN A 150 -5.84 26.34 16.03
CA ASN A 150 -5.33 27.63 15.61
C ASN A 150 -5.60 27.92 14.13
N LEU A 151 -6.31 27.02 13.42
CA LEU A 151 -6.61 27.17 12.00
C LEU A 151 -7.83 28.06 11.85
N ASN A 152 -7.74 29.10 11.02
CA ASN A 152 -8.90 29.94 10.76
C ASN A 152 -9.85 29.25 9.76
N ALA A 153 -11.08 29.76 9.64
CA ALA A 153 -12.01 29.30 8.63
C ALA A 153 -11.43 29.47 7.21
N GLY A 154 -11.28 28.34 6.52
CA GLY A 154 -10.72 28.28 5.16
C GLY A 154 -9.22 27.97 5.10
N ASP A 155 -8.52 27.89 6.24
CA ASP A 155 -7.20 27.28 6.31
C ASP A 155 -7.31 25.78 6.05
N VAL A 156 -6.29 25.23 5.39
CA VAL A 156 -6.24 23.80 5.03
C VAL A 156 -4.85 23.26 5.30
N VAL A 157 -4.79 22.19 6.09
CA VAL A 157 -3.58 21.42 6.35
C VAL A 157 -3.81 19.95 6.02
N SER A 158 -2.75 19.14 6.03
CA SER A 158 -2.87 17.72 5.68
C SER A 158 -1.84 16.84 6.37
N ASP A 159 -2.24 15.60 6.65
CA ASP A 159 -1.33 14.49 6.96
C ASP A 159 -1.23 13.52 5.77
N SER A 160 -0.11 12.81 5.67
CA SER A 160 0.13 11.80 4.63
C SER A 160 0.82 10.56 5.21
N PHE A 161 0.27 9.38 4.94
CA PHE A 161 0.74 8.10 5.47
C PHE A 161 1.04 7.13 4.31
N SER A 162 2.28 6.65 4.22
CA SER A 162 2.68 5.68 3.20
C SER A 162 2.22 4.28 3.60
N VAL A 163 1.37 3.67 2.78
CA VAL A 163 0.99 2.26 2.92
C VAL A 163 1.72 1.42 1.88
N ALA A 164 1.92 0.13 2.15
CA ALA A 164 2.63 -0.77 1.25
C ALA A 164 2.01 -2.17 1.21
N SER A 165 2.10 -2.83 0.06
CA SER A 165 1.86 -4.27 -0.06
C SER A 165 2.90 -5.05 0.77
N VAL A 166 2.58 -6.28 1.17
CA VAL A 166 3.44 -7.09 2.03
C VAL A 166 4.78 -7.47 1.39
N ASP A 167 4.79 -7.62 0.07
CA ASP A 167 5.98 -7.90 -0.75
C ASP A 167 6.81 -6.63 -1.03
N GLY A 168 6.26 -5.45 -0.70
CA GLY A 168 6.92 -4.15 -0.81
C GLY A 168 7.02 -3.58 -2.23
N THR A 169 6.38 -4.19 -3.23
CA THR A 169 6.46 -3.73 -4.62
C THR A 169 5.49 -2.60 -4.95
N ALA A 170 4.39 -2.46 -4.19
CA ALA A 170 3.46 -1.33 -4.29
C ALA A 170 3.46 -0.48 -3.01
N SER A 171 3.51 0.83 -3.18
CA SER A 171 3.34 1.78 -2.07
C SER A 171 2.64 3.04 -2.54
N GLU A 172 1.63 3.47 -1.78
CA GLU A 172 0.82 4.66 -2.08
C GLU A 172 0.58 5.48 -0.81
N PRO A 173 0.47 6.81 -0.90
CA PRO A 173 0.12 7.66 0.22
C PRO A 173 -1.39 7.72 0.44
N VAL A 174 -1.84 7.55 1.68
CA VAL A 174 -3.16 8.01 2.13
C VAL A 174 -3.02 9.46 2.60
N VAL A 175 -3.78 10.37 2.00
CA VAL A 175 -3.73 11.81 2.33
C VAL A 175 -5.01 12.21 3.06
N ILE A 176 -4.85 12.81 4.24
CA ILE A 176 -5.97 13.31 5.04
C ILE A 176 -5.92 14.83 5.01
N THR A 177 -6.97 15.47 4.51
CA THR A 177 -7.16 16.92 4.55
C THR A 177 -7.88 17.33 5.83
N ILE A 178 -7.40 18.37 6.49
CA ILE A 178 -8.03 18.98 7.66
C ILE A 178 -8.39 20.42 7.32
N ASN A 179 -9.67 20.77 7.41
CA ASN A 179 -10.15 22.14 7.16
C ASN A 179 -10.35 22.87 8.49
N GLY A 180 -9.78 24.07 8.61
CA GLY A 180 -9.97 24.94 9.77
C GLY A 180 -11.39 25.50 9.84
N LEU A 181 -11.85 25.72 11.08
CA LEU A 181 -13.11 26.40 11.38
C LEU A 181 -12.84 27.76 12.02
N ASN A 182 -13.89 28.52 12.33
CA ASN A 182 -13.73 29.74 13.12
C ASN A 182 -14.20 29.43 14.52
N ASP A 183 -13.34 29.69 15.49
CA ASP A 183 -13.68 29.69 16.89
C ASP A 183 -14.34 31.01 17.30
N THR A 184 -15.12 30.99 18.38
CA THR A 184 -15.81 32.20 18.83
C THR A 184 -14.91 33.00 19.78
N ALA A 185 -14.49 34.19 19.33
CA ALA A 185 -13.83 35.17 20.18
C ALA A 185 -14.59 35.48 21.47
N THR A 186 -13.86 35.53 22.59
CA THR A 186 -14.37 35.98 23.89
C THR A 186 -13.86 37.39 24.21
N ILE A 187 -14.78 38.33 24.41
CA ILE A 187 -14.47 39.68 24.91
C ILE A 187 -14.66 39.74 26.42
N SER A 188 -13.69 40.31 27.13
CA SER A 188 -13.68 40.50 28.58
C SER A 188 -13.22 41.90 28.95
N GLY A 189 -13.31 42.25 30.24
CA GLY A 189 -12.88 43.55 30.78
C GLY A 189 -14.01 44.41 31.33
N VAL A 190 -13.81 45.73 31.37
CA VAL A 190 -14.76 46.69 31.95
C VAL A 190 -15.59 47.32 30.83
N SER A 191 -16.82 46.83 30.64
CA SER A 191 -17.75 47.27 29.58
C SER A 191 -18.81 48.28 30.04
N THR A 192 -18.78 48.69 31.31
CA THR A 192 -19.71 49.67 31.85
C THR A 192 -18.96 50.78 32.55
N GLY A 193 -19.56 51.98 32.56
CA GLY A 193 -19.04 53.14 33.25
C GLY A 193 -20.17 54.12 33.56
N SER A 194 -19.96 54.99 34.53
CA SER A 194 -20.95 55.97 34.97
C SER A 194 -20.26 57.29 35.31
N THR A 195 -20.94 58.39 35.03
CA THR A 195 -20.56 59.76 35.39
C THR A 195 -21.84 60.54 35.69
N ASP A 196 -21.70 61.66 36.39
CA ASP A 196 -22.75 62.68 36.49
C ASP A 196 -22.48 63.84 35.51
N GLU A 197 -23.47 64.73 35.38
CA GLU A 197 -23.47 65.87 34.47
C GLU A 197 -22.45 66.95 34.81
N ASP A 198 -21.98 66.98 36.06
CA ASP A 198 -21.06 67.99 36.60
C ASP A 198 -19.62 67.46 36.75
N SER A 199 -19.39 66.17 36.52
CA SER A 199 -18.09 65.53 36.63
C SER A 199 -17.17 65.89 35.46
N ALA A 200 -16.00 66.42 35.81
CA ALA A 200 -14.90 66.66 34.87
C ALA A 200 -13.97 65.44 34.70
N VAL A 201 -14.29 64.28 35.31
CA VAL A 201 -13.47 63.07 35.26
C VAL A 201 -13.86 62.21 34.07
N ALA A 202 -12.86 61.79 33.28
CA ALA A 202 -13.07 60.85 32.19
C ALA A 202 -13.44 59.46 32.72
N VAL A 203 -14.51 58.88 32.20
CA VAL A 203 -14.84 57.46 32.40
C VAL A 203 -13.92 56.63 31.50
N ALA A 204 -13.20 55.68 32.08
CA ALA A 204 -12.29 54.81 31.36
C ALA A 204 -12.61 53.34 31.65
N GLY A 205 -12.34 52.49 30.65
CA GLY A 205 -12.42 51.04 30.75
C GLY A 205 -11.37 50.42 29.83
N THR A 206 -11.02 49.16 30.07
CA THR A 206 -10.16 48.39 29.19
C THR A 206 -10.87 47.09 28.88
N LEU A 207 -10.91 46.75 27.60
CA LEU A 207 -11.42 45.49 27.09
C LEU A 207 -10.25 44.66 26.56
N SER A 208 -10.40 43.34 26.65
CA SER A 208 -9.50 42.35 26.06
C SER A 208 -10.32 41.37 25.22
N VAL A 209 -9.74 40.90 24.12
CA VAL A 209 -10.29 39.83 23.28
C VAL A 209 -9.37 38.63 23.38
N SER A 210 -9.96 37.45 23.42
CA SER A 210 -9.27 36.17 23.36
C SER A 210 -9.92 35.31 22.28
N ASP A 211 -9.11 34.81 21.37
CA ASP A 211 -9.45 33.86 20.33
C ASP A 211 -8.29 32.86 20.19
N VAL A 212 -8.63 31.61 19.90
CA VAL A 212 -7.66 30.53 19.67
C VAL A 212 -7.18 30.52 18.22
N ASP A 213 -7.99 31.06 17.31
CA ASP A 213 -7.67 31.27 15.89
C ASP A 213 -6.46 32.21 15.72
N ASP A 214 -5.52 31.83 14.83
CA ASP A 214 -4.26 32.56 14.68
C ASP A 214 -4.48 33.98 14.15
N GLY A 215 -4.16 34.97 14.99
CA GLY A 215 -4.26 36.39 14.66
C GLY A 215 -5.61 37.03 14.97
N GLU A 216 -6.59 36.31 15.50
CA GLU A 216 -7.95 36.84 15.78
C GLU A 216 -8.10 37.49 17.16
N ASN A 217 -6.99 37.61 17.92
CA ASN A 217 -6.90 38.35 19.18
C ASN A 217 -6.92 39.89 19.00
N VAL A 218 -7.83 40.40 18.16
CA VAL A 218 -7.91 41.82 17.79
C VAL A 218 -9.34 42.38 17.79
N PHE A 219 -9.48 43.65 18.18
CA PHE A 219 -10.75 44.37 18.02
C PHE A 219 -10.84 44.98 16.63
N VAL A 220 -12.04 44.95 16.04
CA VAL A 220 -12.34 45.74 14.84
C VAL A 220 -12.53 47.22 15.25
N PRO A 221 -11.72 48.17 14.74
CA PRO A 221 -11.89 49.58 15.05
C PRO A 221 -13.25 50.08 14.54
N GLN A 222 -13.99 50.80 15.38
CA GLN A 222 -15.16 51.52 14.91
C GLN A 222 -14.70 52.81 14.20
N THR A 223 -15.14 52.99 12.96
CA THR A 223 -15.07 54.30 12.30
C THR A 223 -16.37 55.04 12.61
N GLY A 224 -16.24 56.25 13.17
CA GLY A 224 -17.36 57.13 13.54
C GLY A 224 -17.79 58.04 12.39
#